data_AF-A0A3D5PYC3-F1
#
_entry.id   AF-A0A3D5PYC3-F1
#
_cell.length_a   1.000
_cell.length_b   1.000
_cell.length_c   1.000
_cell.angle_alpha   90.00
_cell.angle_beta   90.00
_cell.angle_gamma   90.00
#
_symmetry.space_group_name_H-M   'P 1'
#
loop_
_entity.id
_entity.type
_entity.pdbx_description
1 polymer ?
#
loop_
_entity_poly.entity_id
_entity_poly.type
_entity_poly.pdbx_seq_one_letter_code
_entity_poly.pdbx_strand_id
1 'polypeptide(L)'
;GADGIFAEAVHELTDYKAFAEALDVPILANITEFGATPLYNKSELAEAGAGMVLYPLSAFRAMNKAALMVYQNILEKGDQKDVVDRMQTRAELYDFLNYHDFEQKLDQLFAQKKN
;
A
#
# COMPACT_ATOMS: atom_id res chain seq x y z
N GLY A 1 -12.72 20.75 -16.09
CA GLY A 1 -11.42 21.45 -16.10
C GLY A 1 -10.38 20.54 -15.48
N ALA A 2 -10.51 20.26 -14.18
CA ALA A 2 -9.88 19.11 -13.54
C ALA A 2 -10.65 17.81 -13.86
N ASP A 3 -9.95 16.67 -13.89
CA ASP A 3 -10.49 15.31 -14.14
C ASP A 3 -10.87 14.57 -12.85
N GLY A 4 -10.53 15.13 -11.69
CA GLY A 4 -10.82 14.57 -10.37
C GLY A 4 -10.48 15.58 -9.28
N ILE A 5 -11.06 15.38 -8.10
CA ILE A 5 -10.89 16.26 -6.94
C ILE A 5 -10.36 15.46 -5.75
N PHE A 6 -9.32 15.99 -5.11
CA PHE A 6 -8.87 15.49 -3.83
C PHE A 6 -9.56 16.29 -2.73
N ALA A 7 -10.49 15.65 -2.01
CA ALA A 7 -11.12 16.21 -0.82
C ALA A 7 -10.22 15.98 0.41
N GLU A 8 -9.55 17.03 0.86
CA GLU A 8 -8.68 17.01 2.03
C GLU A 8 -9.46 17.24 3.33
N ALA A 9 -9.06 16.56 4.42
CA ALA A 9 -9.55 16.76 5.79
C ALA A 9 -11.08 16.68 5.96
N VAL A 10 -11.74 15.84 5.16
CA VAL A 10 -13.18 15.57 5.31
C VAL A 10 -13.46 14.83 6.61
N HIS A 11 -14.43 15.28 7.41
CA HIS A 11 -14.70 14.71 8.73
C HIS A 11 -15.88 13.73 8.73
N GLU A 12 -16.88 13.97 7.87
CA GLU A 12 -18.10 13.17 7.82
C GLU A 12 -18.38 12.59 6.42
N LEU A 13 -19.11 11.48 6.36
CA LEU A 13 -19.55 10.92 5.06
C LEU A 13 -20.53 11.85 4.33
N THR A 14 -21.25 12.70 5.05
CA THR A 14 -22.17 13.71 4.50
C THR A 14 -21.44 14.74 3.65
N ASP A 15 -20.21 15.12 4.02
CA ASP A 15 -19.37 16.02 3.24
C ASP A 15 -19.00 15.41 1.88
N TYR A 16 -18.62 14.12 1.85
CA TYR A 16 -18.36 13.40 0.60
C TYR A 16 -19.59 13.38 -0.31
N LYS A 17 -20.79 13.17 0.27
CA LYS A 17 -22.05 13.23 -0.48
C LYS A 17 -22.29 14.60 -1.07
N ALA A 18 -22.11 15.66 -0.28
CA ALA A 18 -22.27 17.03 -0.73
C ALA A 18 -21.29 17.37 -1.88
N PHE A 19 -20.04 16.92 -1.79
CA PHE A 19 -19.09 17.05 -2.90
C PHE A 19 -19.55 16.28 -4.14
N ALA A 20 -20.00 15.04 -3.98
CA ALA A 20 -20.42 14.19 -5.09
C ALA A 20 -21.68 14.73 -5.79
N GLU A 21 -22.58 15.38 -5.06
CA GLU A 21 -23.77 16.04 -5.62
C GLU A 21 -23.42 17.36 -6.33
N ALA A 22 -22.36 18.06 -5.89
CA ALA A 22 -21.96 19.36 -6.44
C ALA A 22 -20.96 19.27 -7.60
N LEU A 23 -20.32 18.12 -7.82
CA LEU A 23 -19.20 17.95 -8.74
C LEU A 23 -19.45 16.81 -9.73
N ASP A 24 -19.23 17.07 -11.02
CA ASP A 24 -19.34 16.08 -12.10
C ASP A 24 -18.05 15.24 -12.31
N VAL A 25 -17.14 15.23 -11.33
CA VAL A 25 -15.81 14.58 -11.42
C VAL A 25 -15.53 13.70 -10.21
N PRO A 26 -14.78 12.59 -10.36
CA PRO A 26 -14.53 11.65 -9.27
C PRO A 26 -13.78 12.31 -8.11
N ILE A 27 -14.22 11.98 -6.89
CA ILE A 27 -13.59 12.42 -5.64
C ILE A 27 -12.62 11.34 -5.13
N LEU A 28 -11.40 11.75 -4.81
CA LEU A 28 -10.40 10.95 -4.12
C LEU A 28 -10.50 11.20 -2.61
N ALA A 29 -10.89 10.16 -1.87
CA ALA A 29 -10.89 10.14 -0.42
C ALA A 29 -9.51 9.75 0.11
N ASN A 30 -8.86 10.63 0.89
CA ASN A 30 -7.56 10.36 1.49
C ASN A 30 -7.70 9.81 2.91
N ILE A 31 -7.54 8.50 3.06
CA ILE A 31 -7.70 7.81 4.33
C ILE A 31 -6.32 7.58 4.95
N THR A 32 -5.83 8.63 5.63
CA THR A 32 -4.57 8.57 6.39
C THR A 32 -4.83 8.20 7.85
N GLU A 33 -3.99 7.34 8.41
CA GLU A 33 -4.01 7.05 9.84
C GLU A 33 -3.54 8.26 10.65
N PHE A 34 -4.04 8.36 11.88
CA PHE A 34 -3.69 9.41 12.85
C PHE A 34 -3.99 10.85 12.38
N GLY A 35 -4.83 10.99 11.36
CA GLY A 35 -5.39 12.26 10.91
C GLY A 35 -6.74 12.56 11.56
N ALA A 36 -7.42 13.58 11.03
CA ALA A 36 -8.72 14.01 11.55
C ALA A 36 -9.92 13.31 10.87
N THR A 37 -9.72 12.75 9.68
CA THR A 37 -10.72 11.96 8.96
C THR A 37 -10.85 10.57 9.59
N PRO A 38 -12.06 10.11 9.95
CA PRO A 38 -12.27 8.74 10.39
C PRO A 38 -11.84 7.72 9.33
N LEU A 39 -11.43 6.53 9.76
CA LEU A 39 -10.96 5.46 8.88
C LEU A 39 -12.12 4.70 8.24
N TYR A 40 -12.89 5.38 7.40
CA TYR A 40 -13.96 4.77 6.62
C TYR A 40 -13.40 3.73 5.66
N ASN A 41 -14.14 2.64 5.48
CA ASN A 41 -13.81 1.60 4.52
C ASN A 41 -14.28 1.99 3.11
N LYS A 42 -13.81 1.22 2.11
CA LYS A 42 -14.12 1.45 0.70
C LYS A 42 -15.63 1.52 0.42
N SER A 43 -16.43 0.65 1.06
CA SER A 43 -17.88 0.60 0.82
C SER A 43 -18.57 1.84 1.37
N GLU A 44 -18.24 2.27 2.58
CA GLU A 44 -18.77 3.50 3.19
C GLU A 44 -18.49 4.73 2.33
N LEU A 45 -17.26 4.84 1.81
CA LEU A 45 -16.84 5.94 0.94
C LEU A 45 -17.51 5.89 -0.43
N ALA A 46 -17.66 4.70 -1.02
CA ALA A 46 -18.36 4.53 -2.29
C ALA A 46 -19.85 4.89 -2.17
N GLU A 47 -20.52 4.47 -1.09
CA GLU A 47 -21.90 4.85 -0.78
C GLU A 47 -22.05 6.36 -0.54
N ALA A 48 -20.98 7.02 -0.10
CA ALA A 48 -20.92 8.48 0.06
C ALA A 48 -20.49 9.22 -1.22
N GLY A 49 -20.26 8.53 -2.34
CA GLY A 49 -19.95 9.16 -3.63
C GLY A 49 -18.47 9.36 -3.92
N ALA A 50 -17.55 8.84 -3.10
CA ALA A 50 -16.13 8.84 -3.43
C ALA A 50 -15.86 7.88 -4.60
N GLY A 51 -15.13 8.35 -5.62
CA GLY A 51 -14.75 7.55 -6.79
C GLY A 51 -13.47 6.74 -6.57
N MET A 52 -12.62 7.17 -5.63
CA MET A 52 -11.34 6.54 -5.33
C MET A 52 -10.99 6.67 -3.85
N VAL A 53 -10.18 5.73 -3.34
CA VAL A 53 -9.67 5.75 -1.98
C VAL A 53 -8.15 5.65 -2.01
N LEU A 54 -7.48 6.59 -1.33
CA LEU A 54 -6.04 6.61 -1.16
C LEU A 54 -5.69 6.16 0.26
N TYR A 55 -4.80 5.18 0.35
CA TYR A 55 -4.15 4.73 1.60
C TYR A 55 -2.68 5.15 1.56
N PRO A 56 -2.36 6.43 1.85
CA PRO A 56 -1.09 7.03 1.44
C PRO A 56 0.12 6.47 2.20
N LEU A 57 -0.07 6.06 3.46
CA LEU A 57 1.03 5.78 4.38
C LEU A 57 0.92 4.44 5.11
N SER A 58 -0.18 3.70 4.95
CA SER A 58 -0.47 2.50 5.74
C SER A 58 0.67 1.48 5.68
N ALA A 59 1.09 1.12 4.45
CA ALA A 59 2.20 0.19 4.24
C ALA A 59 3.52 0.74 4.77
N PHE A 60 3.80 2.03 4.55
CA PHE A 60 5.04 2.68 4.98
C PHE A 60 5.17 2.76 6.50
N ARG A 61 4.08 3.07 7.19
CA ARG A 61 4.04 3.08 8.67
C ARG A 61 4.24 1.68 9.23
N ALA A 62 3.60 0.67 8.64
CA ALA A 62 3.75 -0.71 9.05
C ALA A 62 5.20 -1.20 8.88
N MET A 63 5.83 -0.96 7.73
CA MET A 63 7.22 -1.39 7.48
C MET A 63 8.21 -0.69 8.42
N ASN A 64 8.01 0.60 8.74
CA ASN A 64 8.89 1.32 9.68
C ASN A 64 8.81 0.73 11.09
N LYS A 65 7.60 0.36 11.55
CA LYS A 65 7.42 -0.28 12.85
C LYS A 65 8.08 -1.66 12.90
N ALA A 66 7.98 -2.45 11.82
CA ALA A 66 8.65 -3.73 11.71
C ALA A 66 10.18 -3.59 11.70
N ALA A 67 10.71 -2.62 10.93
CA ALA A 67 12.14 -2.34 10.88
C ALA A 67 12.69 -1.92 12.25
N LEU A 68 11.98 -1.02 12.96
CA LEU A 68 12.36 -0.61 14.32
C LEU A 68 12.45 -1.80 15.28
N MET A 69 11.47 -2.71 15.23
CA MET A 69 11.46 -3.92 16.05
C MET A 69 12.69 -4.81 15.81
N VAL A 70 13.11 -4.97 14.55
CA VAL A 70 14.33 -5.71 14.21
C VAL A 70 15.58 -5.00 14.74
N TYR A 71 15.70 -3.69 14.54
CA TYR A 71 16.84 -2.92 15.02
C TYR A 71 16.97 -2.95 16.56
N GLN A 72 15.85 -2.84 17.28
CA GLN A 72 15.84 -2.95 18.74
C GLN A 72 16.28 -4.33 19.21
N ASN A 73 15.77 -5.41 18.60
CA ASN A 73 16.15 -6.76 18.99
C ASN A 73 17.66 -7.02 18.77
N ILE A 74 18.20 -6.57 17.63
CA ILE A 74 19.64 -6.70 17.33
C ILE A 74 20.48 -5.90 18.33
N LEU A 75 20.07 -4.67 18.66
CA LEU A 75 20.79 -3.83 19.61
C LEU A 75 20.81 -4.43 21.02
N GLU A 76 19.68 -4.95 21.47
CA GLU A 76 19.52 -5.48 22.84
C GLU A 76 20.15 -6.86 23.03
N LYS A 77 20.04 -7.74 22.04
CA LYS A 77 20.42 -9.17 22.16
C LYS A 77 21.69 -9.54 21.40
N GLY A 78 22.14 -8.67 20.51
CA GLY A 78 23.29 -8.92 19.63
C GLY A 78 22.97 -9.80 18.41
N ASP A 79 21.71 -10.20 18.20
CA ASP A 79 21.25 -10.94 17.02
C ASP A 79 19.75 -10.76 16.72
N GLN A 80 19.29 -11.31 15.59
CA GLN A 80 17.92 -11.21 15.10
C GLN A 80 17.06 -12.47 15.33
N LYS A 81 17.55 -13.49 16.05
CA LYS A 81 16.92 -14.84 16.06
C LYS A 81 15.45 -14.82 16.44
N ASP A 82 15.09 -14.00 17.43
CA ASP A 82 13.74 -13.93 18.00
C ASP A 82 12.70 -13.23 17.10
N VAL A 83 13.14 -12.68 15.97
CA VAL A 83 12.28 -11.88 15.08
C VAL A 83 12.28 -12.38 13.63
N VAL A 84 12.97 -13.49 13.34
CA VAL A 84 13.07 -14.07 11.99
C VAL A 84 11.70 -14.50 11.45
N ASP A 85 10.83 -15.02 12.30
CA ASP A 85 9.47 -15.47 11.96
C ASP A 85 8.54 -14.33 11.50
N ARG A 86 8.95 -13.08 11.72
CA ARG A 86 8.24 -11.85 11.31
C ARG A 86 8.77 -11.26 10.00
N MET A 87 9.78 -11.87 9.39
CA MET A 87 10.40 -11.39 8.17
C MET A 87 9.80 -12.09 6.94
N GLN A 88 9.84 -11.40 5.80
CA GLN A 88 9.60 -12.03 4.51
C GLN A 88 10.70 -13.07 4.24
N THR A 89 10.31 -14.28 3.92
CA THR A 89 11.23 -15.37 3.54
C THR A 89 11.85 -15.11 2.17
N ARG A 90 12.96 -15.79 1.88
CA ARG A 90 13.59 -15.72 0.57
C ARG A 90 12.69 -16.23 -0.56
N ALA A 91 11.89 -17.26 -0.29
CA ALA A 91 10.95 -17.81 -1.26
C ALA A 91 9.85 -16.79 -1.60
N GLU A 92 9.21 -16.20 -0.59
CA GLU A 92 8.23 -15.13 -0.79
C GLU A 92 8.84 -13.96 -1.57
N LEU A 93 10.04 -13.51 -1.21
CA LEU A 93 10.73 -12.45 -1.96
C LEU A 93 10.92 -12.80 -3.44
N TYR A 94 11.24 -14.06 -3.76
CA TYR A 94 11.43 -14.52 -5.14
C TYR A 94 10.13 -14.52 -5.92
N ASP A 95 9.03 -14.95 -5.28
CA ASP A 95 7.70 -14.89 -5.87
C ASP A 95 7.30 -13.43 -6.14
N PHE A 96 7.54 -12.50 -5.19
CA PHE A 96 7.26 -11.08 -5.39
C PHE A 96 8.10 -10.43 -6.50
N LEU A 97 9.33 -10.90 -6.73
CA LEU A 97 10.23 -10.39 -7.76
C LEU A 97 10.05 -11.08 -9.13
N ASN A 98 9.12 -12.03 -9.25
CA ASN A 98 8.96 -12.91 -10.42
C ASN A 98 10.30 -13.53 -10.84
N TYR A 99 11.14 -13.92 -9.86
CA TYR A 99 12.53 -14.30 -10.09
C TYR A 99 12.65 -15.47 -11.08
N HIS A 100 11.76 -16.45 -10.98
CA HIS A 100 11.74 -17.62 -11.85
C HIS A 100 11.37 -17.30 -13.30
N ASP A 101 10.57 -16.26 -13.55
CA ASP A 101 10.23 -15.84 -14.91
C ASP A 101 11.45 -15.22 -15.60
N PHE A 102 12.28 -14.49 -14.85
CA PHE A 102 13.55 -13.95 -15.37
C PHE A 102 14.53 -15.06 -15.74
N GLU A 103 14.70 -16.08 -14.89
CA GLU A 103 15.55 -17.25 -15.21
C GLU A 103 15.06 -17.98 -16.46
N GLN A 104 13.76 -18.30 -16.53
CA GLN A 104 13.18 -18.96 -17.70
C GLN A 104 13.36 -18.14 -18.98
N LYS A 105 13.22 -16.82 -18.90
CA LYS A 105 13.39 -15.96 -20.07
C LYS A 105 14.82 -15.94 -20.58
N LEU A 106 15.81 -15.93 -19.68
CA LEU A 106 17.23 -16.01 -20.03
C LEU A 106 17.54 -17.36 -20.69
N ASP A 107 17.08 -18.47 -20.10
CA ASP A 107 17.30 -19.80 -20.67
C ASP A 107 16.74 -19.93 -22.08
N GLN A 108 15.52 -19.43 -22.32
CA GLN A 108 14.92 -19.41 -23.66
C GLN A 108 15.75 -18.61 -24.68
N LEU A 109 16.24 -17.42 -24.29
CA LEU A 109 17.00 -16.54 -25.17
C LEU A 109 18.38 -17.11 -25.53
N PHE A 110 19.05 -17.80 -24.60
CA PHE A 110 20.38 -18.37 -24.84
C PHE A 110 20.37 -19.79 -25.39
N ALA A 111 19.29 -20.55 -25.20
CA ALA A 111 19.08 -21.82 -25.91
C ALA A 111 18.93 -21.60 -27.43
N GLN A 112 18.35 -20.48 -27.85
CA GLN A 112 18.19 -20.14 -29.28
C GLN A 112 19.49 -19.69 -29.97
N LYS A 113 20.51 -19.23 -29.22
CA LYS A 113 21.81 -18.80 -29.76
C LYS A 113 22.82 -19.95 -29.95
N LYS A 114 22.43 -21.19 -29.63
CA LYS A 114 23.31 -22.37 -29.74
C LYS A 114 23.28 -23.08 -31.11
N ASN A 115 22.64 -22.48 -32.12
CA ASN A 115 22.61 -22.99 -33.50
C ASN A 115 23.38 -22.08 -34.45
#